data_AF-A0A2S2NMR0-F1
#
_entry.id   AF-A0A2S2NMR0-F1
#
_cell.length_a   1.000
_cell.length_b   1.000
_cell.length_c   1.000
_cell.angle_alpha   90.00
_cell.angle_beta   90.00
_cell.angle_gamma   90.00
#
_symmetry.space_group_name_H-M   'P 1'
#
loop_
_entity.id
_entity.type
_entity.pdbx_description
1 polymer ?
#
loop_
_entity_poly.entity_id
_entity_poly.type
_entity_poly.pdbx_seq_one_letter_code
_entity_poly.pdbx_strand_id
1 'polypeptide(L)'
;MSTNNLITTPQTIEKCPEKSDLQVQRVLKNPTNPKTIIKNKKVYCIYCENLVTNFPRHLERKHALEIDLRAFILMPKKSKERVNFLELLKNKGNLHYNRSVLEQKSGSIIVGRRPKSNEELTINDFLPCKYCFKFMKKKKLYRHIKRCKFYKEEETGLPKRRNNIMQ
;
A
#
# COMPACT_ATOMS: atom_id res chain seq x y z
N MET A 1 -74.78 5.73 -7.05
CA MET A 1 -73.68 5.43 -7.98
C MET A 1 -72.39 5.66 -7.19
N SER A 2 -71.86 4.60 -6.57
CA SER A 2 -70.68 3.85 -7.06
C SER A 2 -69.40 4.61 -6.68
N THR A 3 -68.39 4.10 -5.97
CA THR A 3 -68.05 2.80 -5.38
C THR A 3 -66.95 3.01 -4.35
N ASN A 4 -66.84 2.05 -3.43
CA ASN A 4 -65.90 1.92 -2.32
C ASN A 4 -64.41 1.71 -2.71
N ASN A 5 -63.54 2.07 -1.75
CA ASN A 5 -62.30 1.42 -1.25
C ASN A 5 -61.12 1.10 -2.19
N LEU A 6 -59.88 1.41 -1.75
CA LEU A 6 -58.85 0.48 -1.24
C LEU A 6 -57.48 1.21 -1.11
N ILE A 7 -56.84 1.26 0.09
CA ILE A 7 -55.64 0.47 0.51
C ILE A 7 -54.37 0.82 -0.30
N THR A 8 -53.22 1.30 0.21
CA THR A 8 -52.29 0.75 1.23
C THR A 8 -51.15 1.77 1.47
N THR A 9 -50.65 1.92 2.70
CA THR A 9 -49.25 2.31 3.01
C THR A 9 -48.36 1.04 3.04
N PRO A 10 -47.06 1.08 3.41
CA PRO A 10 -45.91 1.84 2.90
C PRO A 10 -44.75 0.88 2.51
N GLN A 11 -43.70 1.33 1.80
CA GLN A 11 -42.43 0.59 1.77
C GLN A 11 -41.21 1.51 1.94
N THR A 12 -40.67 1.44 3.15
CA THR A 12 -39.29 1.67 3.56
C THR A 12 -38.29 1.14 2.53
N ILE A 13 -37.45 2.01 1.97
CA ILE A 13 -36.24 1.56 1.27
C ILE A 13 -35.17 1.30 2.34
N GLU A 14 -35.14 0.07 2.84
CA GLU A 14 -33.96 -0.47 3.48
C GLU A 14 -32.84 -0.56 2.42
N LYS A 15 -31.85 0.34 2.50
CA LYS A 15 -30.61 0.16 1.74
C LYS A 15 -29.62 -0.61 2.61
N CYS A 16 -29.57 -1.92 2.41
CA CYS A 16 -28.54 -2.80 2.96
C CYS A 16 -27.14 -2.26 2.63
N PRO A 17 -26.15 -2.31 3.56
CA PRO A 17 -24.79 -1.97 3.23
C PRO A 17 -24.23 -3.04 2.27
N GLU A 18 -24.00 -2.66 1.02
CA GLU A 18 -23.25 -3.47 0.06
C GLU A 18 -21.92 -3.86 0.72
N LYS A 19 -21.72 -5.18 0.93
CA LYS A 19 -20.49 -5.72 1.50
C LYS A 19 -19.33 -5.30 0.59
N SER A 20 -18.49 -4.39 1.05
CA SER A 20 -17.30 -3.97 0.30
C SER A 20 -16.32 -5.14 0.19
N ASP A 21 -15.93 -5.52 -1.03
CA ASP A 21 -14.93 -6.56 -1.33
C ASP A 21 -13.48 -6.12 -1.07
N LEU A 22 -13.32 -5.02 -0.34
CA LEU A 22 -12.04 -4.47 0.06
C LEU A 22 -11.30 -5.43 0.99
N GLN A 23 -10.07 -5.79 0.61
CA GLN A 23 -9.23 -6.72 1.39
C GLN A 23 -7.79 -6.22 1.60
N VAL A 24 -7.09 -6.83 2.57
CA VAL A 24 -5.63 -6.70 2.73
C VAL A 24 -4.99 -8.04 2.43
N GLN A 25 -4.06 -8.07 1.48
CA GLN A 25 -3.37 -9.31 1.14
C GLN A 25 -2.55 -9.83 2.35
N ARG A 26 -2.90 -11.03 2.83
CA ARG A 26 -2.26 -11.68 3.98
C ARG A 26 -1.03 -12.50 3.58
N VAL A 27 -0.23 -12.87 4.57
CA VAL A 27 0.88 -13.81 4.41
C VAL A 27 0.34 -15.20 4.07
N LEU A 28 0.90 -15.83 3.03
CA LEU A 28 0.62 -17.22 2.67
C LEU A 28 1.79 -18.11 3.11
N LYS A 29 1.49 -19.20 3.81
CA LYS A 29 2.47 -20.24 4.14
C LYS A 29 2.70 -21.13 2.92
N ASN A 30 3.93 -21.61 2.74
CA ASN A 30 4.23 -22.57 1.71
C ASN A 30 3.60 -23.94 2.06
N PRO A 31 2.79 -24.55 1.17
CA PRO A 31 2.17 -25.85 1.42
C PRO A 31 3.18 -26.97 1.69
N THR A 32 4.33 -26.97 1.00
CA THR A 32 5.34 -28.03 1.14
C THR A 32 6.29 -27.83 2.32
N ASN A 33 6.44 -26.58 2.79
CA ASN A 33 7.25 -26.26 3.97
C ASN A 33 6.59 -25.12 4.77
N PRO A 34 5.70 -25.44 5.73
CA PRO A 34 4.93 -24.46 6.50
C PRO A 34 5.77 -23.46 7.32
N LYS A 35 7.07 -23.73 7.52
CA LYS A 35 8.01 -22.79 8.16
C LYS A 35 8.38 -21.62 7.23
N THR A 36 8.12 -21.74 5.93
CA THR A 36 8.47 -20.73 4.92
C THR A 36 7.24 -19.98 4.39
N ILE A 37 7.45 -18.75 3.94
CA ILE A 37 6.41 -17.85 3.42
C ILE A 37 6.56 -17.71 1.89
N ILE A 38 5.43 -17.70 1.18
CA ILE A 38 5.41 -17.46 -0.27
C ILE A 38 5.72 -15.99 -0.57
N LYS A 39 6.76 -15.74 -1.37
CA LYS A 39 7.22 -14.40 -1.79
C LYS A 39 6.52 -13.90 -3.06
N ASN A 40 5.20 -13.81 -3.05
CA ASN A 40 4.38 -13.36 -4.19
C ASN A 40 3.97 -11.87 -4.12
N LYS A 41 4.77 -11.02 -3.48
CA LYS A 41 4.43 -9.59 -3.37
C LYS A 41 4.70 -8.85 -4.67
N LYS A 42 3.61 -8.41 -5.31
CA LYS A 42 3.66 -7.52 -6.47
C LYS A 42 3.81 -6.07 -6.04
N VAL A 43 4.34 -5.26 -6.94
CA VAL A 43 4.45 -3.81 -6.83
C VAL A 43 3.70 -3.22 -8.00
N TYR A 44 2.93 -2.17 -7.77
CA TYR A 44 2.33 -1.42 -8.86
C TYR A 44 3.35 -0.49 -9.51
N CYS A 45 3.55 -0.64 -10.82
CA CYS A 45 4.39 0.24 -11.61
C CYS A 45 3.58 1.46 -12.05
N ILE A 46 4.08 2.66 -11.78
CA ILE A 46 3.38 3.90 -12.17
C ILE A 46 3.50 4.21 -13.66
N TYR A 47 4.51 3.66 -14.35
CA TYR A 47 4.78 3.98 -15.76
C TYR A 47 3.95 3.14 -16.74
N CYS A 48 3.76 1.85 -16.43
CA CYS A 48 2.93 0.96 -17.26
C CYS A 48 1.67 0.51 -16.54
N GLU A 49 1.37 1.07 -15.36
CA GLU A 49 0.13 0.84 -14.60
C GLU A 49 -0.18 -0.64 -14.29
N ASN A 50 0.87 -1.47 -14.23
CA ASN A 50 0.76 -2.91 -14.06
C ASN A 50 1.32 -3.38 -12.71
N LEU A 51 0.71 -4.44 -12.15
CA LEU A 51 1.23 -5.15 -10.98
C LEU A 51 2.34 -6.12 -11.39
N VAL A 52 3.59 -5.79 -11.04
CA VAL A 52 4.77 -6.52 -11.48
C VAL A 52 5.50 -7.22 -10.34
N THR A 53 6.19 -8.31 -10.68
CA THR A 53 7.18 -8.95 -9.82
C THR A 53 8.57 -8.45 -10.20
N ASN A 54 9.54 -8.58 -9.29
CA ASN A 54 10.93 -8.15 -9.51
C ASN A 54 11.05 -6.71 -10.07
N PHE A 55 10.44 -5.76 -9.36
CA PHE A 55 10.30 -4.37 -9.78
C PHE A 55 11.59 -3.71 -10.33
N PRO A 56 12.79 -3.85 -9.71
CA PRO A 56 14.00 -3.24 -10.27
C PRO A 56 14.33 -3.74 -11.68
N ARG A 57 14.23 -5.06 -11.89
CA ARG A 57 14.45 -5.67 -13.22
C ARG A 57 13.39 -5.23 -14.22
N HIS A 58 12.14 -5.07 -13.77
CA HIS A 58 11.07 -4.56 -14.61
C HIS A 58 11.38 -3.14 -15.11
N LEU A 59 11.79 -2.23 -14.22
CA LEU A 59 12.17 -0.87 -14.58
C LEU A 59 13.32 -0.85 -15.59
N GLU A 60 14.39 -1.61 -15.33
CA GLU A 60 15.56 -1.69 -16.22
C GLU A 60 15.21 -2.21 -17.62
N ARG A 61 14.21 -3.08 -17.76
CA ARG A 61 13.84 -3.71 -19.05
C ARG A 61 12.77 -2.95 -19.84
N LYS A 62 11.83 -2.31 -19.16
CA LYS A 62 10.65 -1.70 -19.79
C LYS A 62 10.65 -0.18 -19.75
N HIS A 63 11.38 0.41 -18.81
CA HIS A 63 11.34 1.84 -18.51
C HIS A 63 12.75 2.45 -18.47
N ALA A 64 13.69 1.88 -19.24
CA ALA A 64 15.07 2.36 -19.25
C ALA A 64 15.22 3.82 -19.72
N LEU A 65 14.27 4.29 -20.53
CA LEU A 65 14.31 5.60 -21.18
C LEU A 65 13.60 6.71 -20.39
N GLU A 66 12.84 6.36 -19.34
CA GLU A 66 12.14 7.32 -18.50
C GLU A 66 13.13 8.26 -17.81
N ILE A 67 12.86 9.56 -17.87
CA ILE A 67 13.77 10.61 -17.38
C ILE A 67 14.14 10.37 -15.91
N ASP A 68 13.13 10.09 -15.07
CA ASP A 68 13.29 9.83 -13.65
C ASP A 68 14.13 8.57 -13.33
N LEU A 69 14.29 7.66 -14.30
CA LEU A 69 15.03 6.41 -14.14
C LEU A 69 16.45 6.46 -14.70
N ARG A 70 16.81 7.45 -15.52
CA ARG A 70 18.16 7.57 -16.10
C ARG A 70 19.23 7.66 -15.03
N ALA A 71 19.05 8.57 -14.05
CA ALA A 71 19.96 8.69 -12.92
C ALA A 71 20.00 7.40 -12.09
N PHE A 72 18.85 6.76 -11.88
CA PHE A 72 18.77 5.48 -11.18
C PHE A 72 19.57 4.38 -11.88
N ILE A 73 19.52 4.26 -13.20
CA ILE A 73 20.23 3.20 -13.95
C ILE A 73 21.74 3.32 -13.76
N LEU A 74 22.26 4.55 -13.73
CA LEU A 74 23.68 4.84 -13.53
C LEU A 74 24.16 4.58 -12.09
N MET A 75 23.27 4.59 -11.09
CA MET A 75 23.66 4.33 -9.70
C MET A 75 24.20 2.89 -9.53
N PRO A 76 25.32 2.69 -8.81
CA PRO A 76 25.86 1.36 -8.56
C PRO A 76 24.83 0.42 -7.95
N LYS A 77 24.82 -0.84 -8.39
CA LYS A 77 23.93 -1.86 -7.83
C LYS A 77 24.18 -1.98 -6.32
N LYS A 78 23.10 -2.10 -5.54
CA LYS A 78 23.12 -2.19 -4.07
C LYS A 78 23.60 -0.93 -3.32
N SER A 79 23.93 0.17 -4.01
CA SER A 79 24.18 1.45 -3.34
C SER A 79 22.98 1.91 -2.51
N LYS A 80 23.25 2.67 -1.45
CA LYS A 80 22.22 3.17 -0.54
C LYS A 80 21.25 4.09 -1.27
N GLU A 81 21.74 4.93 -2.19
CA GLU A 81 20.93 5.79 -3.04
C GLU A 81 19.97 4.96 -3.90
N ARG A 82 20.50 3.94 -4.61
CA ARG A 82 19.69 3.07 -5.48
C ARG A 82 18.59 2.34 -4.71
N VAL A 83 18.91 1.82 -3.53
CA VAL A 83 17.92 1.14 -2.66
C VAL A 83 16.85 2.11 -2.18
N ASN A 84 17.23 3.32 -1.76
CA ASN A 84 16.29 4.34 -1.30
C ASN A 84 15.38 4.82 -2.43
N PHE A 85 15.93 5.07 -3.62
CA PHE A 85 15.19 5.45 -4.82
C PHE A 85 14.13 4.40 -5.16
N LEU A 86 14.53 3.12 -5.25
CA LEU A 86 13.61 2.01 -5.52
C LEU A 86 12.52 1.89 -4.47
N GLU A 87 12.87 2.03 -3.18
CA GLU A 87 11.87 1.94 -2.12
C GLU A 87 10.83 3.06 -2.23
N LEU A 88 11.26 4.30 -2.49
CA LEU A 88 10.34 5.43 -2.64
C LEU A 88 9.44 5.23 -3.86
N LEU A 89 10.01 4.85 -5.01
CA LEU A 89 9.26 4.63 -6.24
C LEU A 89 8.24 3.49 -6.10
N LYS A 90 8.63 2.38 -5.46
CA LYS A 90 7.70 1.28 -5.12
C LYS A 90 6.53 1.77 -4.26
N ASN A 91 6.84 2.57 -3.24
CA ASN A 91 5.81 3.03 -2.32
C ASN A 91 4.88 4.06 -2.97
N LYS A 92 5.40 4.93 -3.85
CA LYS A 92 4.59 5.85 -4.66
C LYS A 92 3.62 5.09 -5.57
N GLY A 93 4.10 4.12 -6.34
CA GLY A 93 3.25 3.29 -7.19
C GLY A 93 2.18 2.53 -6.39
N ASN A 94 2.57 1.91 -5.27
CA ASN A 94 1.60 1.22 -4.41
C ASN A 94 0.59 2.18 -3.74
N LEU A 95 0.98 3.42 -3.41
CA LEU A 95 0.05 4.43 -2.91
C LEU A 95 -0.98 4.79 -3.97
N HIS A 96 -0.56 5.00 -5.22
CA HIS A 96 -1.45 5.26 -6.35
C HIS A 96 -2.48 4.14 -6.52
N TYR A 97 -2.00 2.90 -6.60
CA TYR A 97 -2.87 1.72 -6.69
C TYR A 97 -3.82 1.58 -5.50
N ASN A 98 -3.32 1.73 -4.27
CA ASN A 98 -4.16 1.62 -3.08
C ASN A 98 -5.25 2.69 -3.05
N ARG A 99 -4.97 3.91 -3.51
CA ARG A 99 -5.97 4.97 -3.62
C ARG A 99 -7.10 4.55 -4.55
N SER A 100 -6.77 4.06 -5.75
CA SER A 100 -7.74 3.55 -6.71
C SER A 100 -8.58 2.39 -6.14
N VAL A 101 -7.96 1.43 -5.47
CA VAL A 101 -8.67 0.32 -4.78
C VAL A 101 -9.66 0.85 -3.73
N LEU A 102 -9.23 1.82 -2.91
CA LEU A 102 -10.07 2.41 -1.87
C LEU A 102 -11.25 3.20 -2.45
N GLU A 103 -11.03 3.95 -3.53
CA GLU A 103 -12.06 4.70 -4.24
C GLU A 103 -13.09 3.78 -4.89
N GLN A 104 -12.62 2.71 -5.55
CA GLN A 104 -13.48 1.71 -6.19
C GLN A 104 -14.18 0.78 -5.20
N LYS A 105 -13.78 0.81 -3.92
CA LYS A 105 -14.26 -0.08 -2.86
C LYS A 105 -14.17 -1.58 -3.23
N SER A 106 -13.20 -1.94 -4.07
CA SER A 106 -13.03 -3.30 -4.57
C SER A 106 -11.56 -3.66 -4.74
N GLY A 107 -11.22 -4.91 -4.41
CA GLY A 107 -9.87 -5.45 -4.54
C GLY A 107 -9.04 -5.41 -3.26
N SER A 108 -7.74 -5.66 -3.40
CA SER A 108 -6.82 -5.80 -2.26
C SER A 108 -5.77 -4.70 -2.23
N ILE A 109 -5.63 -4.00 -1.11
CA ILE A 109 -4.55 -3.02 -0.93
C ILE A 109 -3.18 -3.67 -0.71
N ILE A 110 -2.13 -3.00 -1.17
CA ILE A 110 -0.73 -3.38 -1.01
C ILE A 110 -0.15 -2.68 0.22
N VAL A 111 0.08 -3.45 1.29
CA VAL A 111 0.67 -2.94 2.53
C VAL A 111 2.16 -3.27 2.63
N GLY A 112 2.93 -2.49 3.39
CA GLY A 112 4.37 -2.68 3.60
C GLY A 112 4.70 -4.07 4.17
N ARG A 113 4.15 -4.37 5.36
CA ARG A 113 4.23 -5.69 6.00
C ARG A 113 2.85 -6.34 5.94
N ARG A 114 2.74 -7.49 5.25
CA ARG A 114 1.50 -8.27 5.22
C ARG A 114 1.19 -8.79 6.62
N PRO A 115 -0.07 -8.71 7.06
CA PRO A 115 -0.48 -9.31 8.32
C PRO A 115 -0.48 -10.84 8.24
N LYS A 116 -0.45 -11.47 9.42
CA LYS A 116 -0.57 -12.94 9.53
C LYS A 116 -1.99 -13.37 9.14
N SER A 117 -2.16 -14.66 8.82
CA SER A 117 -3.45 -15.23 8.45
C SER A 117 -4.50 -15.12 9.57
N ASN A 118 -4.07 -15.24 10.82
CA ASN A 118 -4.91 -15.24 12.02
C ASN A 118 -5.06 -13.87 12.68
N GLU A 119 -4.64 -12.79 12.03
CA GLU A 119 -4.69 -11.45 12.63
C GLU A 119 -5.99 -10.74 12.29
N GLU A 120 -6.72 -10.32 13.32
CA GLU A 120 -7.90 -9.47 13.21
C GLU A 120 -7.50 -8.04 12.88
N LEU A 121 -7.98 -7.56 11.73
CA LEU A 121 -7.68 -6.24 11.19
C LEU A 121 -8.66 -5.90 10.08
N THR A 122 -8.86 -4.60 9.93
CA THR A 122 -9.60 -3.98 8.84
C THR A 122 -8.65 -3.17 7.97
N ILE A 123 -9.13 -2.71 6.83
CA ILE A 123 -8.35 -1.83 5.94
C ILE A 123 -8.13 -0.47 6.58
N ASN A 124 -9.09 -0.02 7.37
CA ASN A 124 -9.02 1.22 8.13
C ASN A 124 -7.90 1.19 9.18
N ASP A 125 -7.30 0.04 9.49
CA ASP A 125 -6.12 -0.06 10.36
C ASP A 125 -4.82 0.37 9.66
N PHE A 126 -4.84 0.63 8.35
CA PHE A 126 -3.65 0.98 7.57
C PHE A 126 -3.70 2.42 7.06
N LEU A 127 -2.56 3.10 7.13
CA LEU A 127 -2.35 4.43 6.57
C LEU A 127 -0.97 4.53 5.91
N PRO A 128 -0.82 5.35 4.85
CA PRO A 128 0.47 5.65 4.27
C PRO A 128 1.31 6.53 5.20
N CYS A 129 2.62 6.29 5.23
CA CYS A 129 3.55 7.27 5.78
C CYS A 129 3.64 8.50 4.88
N LYS A 130 3.53 9.70 5.45
CA LYS A 130 3.66 10.95 4.69
C LYS A 130 5.00 11.14 3.98
N TYR A 131 6.09 10.60 4.52
CA TYR A 131 7.44 10.81 3.95
C TYR A 131 7.85 9.75 2.94
N CYS A 132 7.48 8.49 3.16
CA CYS A 132 7.92 7.39 2.31
C CYS A 132 6.78 6.69 1.57
N PHE A 133 5.53 7.09 1.78
CA PHE A 133 4.31 6.56 1.15
C PHE A 133 3.98 5.10 1.46
N LYS A 134 4.78 4.43 2.29
CA LYS A 134 4.55 3.04 2.67
C LYS A 134 3.26 2.91 3.49
N PHE A 135 2.30 2.14 3.00
CA PHE A 135 1.12 1.75 3.76
C PHE A 135 1.51 0.85 4.93
N MET A 136 1.18 1.26 6.16
CA MET A 136 1.46 0.51 7.37
C MET A 136 0.32 0.61 8.38
N LYS A 137 0.33 -0.29 9.37
CA LYS A 137 -0.62 -0.24 10.47
C LYS A 137 -0.50 1.06 11.26
N LYS A 138 -1.62 1.74 11.54
CA LYS A 138 -1.73 2.95 12.38
C LYS A 138 -0.92 2.82 13.67
N LYS A 139 -1.10 1.69 14.38
CA LYS A 139 -0.42 1.33 15.65
C LYS A 139 1.13 1.33 15.56
N LYS A 140 1.71 1.21 14.37
CA LYS A 140 3.17 1.22 14.13
C LYS A 140 3.63 2.47 13.39
N LEU A 141 2.71 3.22 12.78
CA LEU A 141 3.01 4.36 11.93
C LEU A 141 3.70 5.49 12.71
N TYR A 142 3.26 5.81 13.92
CA TYR A 142 3.85 6.88 14.73
C TYR A 142 5.36 6.69 14.97
N ARG A 143 5.80 5.45 15.29
CA ARG A 143 7.23 5.12 15.49
C ARG A 143 8.00 5.21 14.20
N HIS A 144 7.39 4.77 13.11
CA HIS A 144 8.02 4.83 11.80
C HIS A 144 8.23 6.26 11.33
N ILE A 145 7.23 7.14 11.47
CA ILE A 145 7.34 8.56 11.07
C ILE A 145 8.52 9.22 11.79
N LYS A 146 8.66 9.03 13.10
CA LYS A 146 9.77 9.56 13.91
C LYS A 146 11.17 9.09 13.46
N ARG A 147 11.25 7.90 12.83
CA ARG A 147 12.51 7.26 12.39
C ARG A 147 12.56 7.07 10.88
N CYS A 148 11.69 7.75 10.13
CA CYS A 148 11.58 7.52 8.70
C CYS A 148 12.86 8.02 8.05
N LYS A 149 13.54 7.17 7.29
CA LYS A 149 14.77 7.56 6.61
C LYS A 149 14.54 8.59 5.49
N PHE A 150 13.29 8.74 5.05
CA PHE A 150 12.86 9.73 4.06
C PHE A 150 12.32 11.01 4.68
N TYR A 151 12.38 11.13 6.01
CA TYR A 151 12.09 12.38 6.70
C TYR A 151 13.06 13.47 6.23
N LYS A 152 12.51 14.62 5.82
CA LYS A 152 13.26 15.85 5.56
C LYS A 152 12.89 16.85 6.66
N GLU A 153 13.88 17.39 7.36
CA GLU A 153 13.68 18.30 8.49
C GLU A 153 12.98 19.61 8.08
N GLU A 154 13.19 20.04 6.83
CA GLU A 154 12.69 21.29 6.26
C GLU A 154 11.16 21.43 6.26
N GLU A 155 10.39 20.33 6.30
CA GLU A 155 8.91 20.39 6.21
C GLU A 155 8.18 20.45 7.56
N THR A 156 8.84 20.24 8.72
CA THR A 156 8.08 20.12 9.99
C THR A 156 8.65 20.82 11.22
N GLY A 157 9.78 21.53 11.10
CA GLY A 157 10.34 22.35 12.18
C GLY A 157 10.73 21.59 13.46
N LEU A 158 10.68 20.25 13.47
CA LEU A 158 10.96 19.42 14.64
C LEU A 158 12.24 18.59 14.41
N PRO A 159 13.27 18.73 15.26
CA PRO A 159 14.54 18.06 15.06
C PRO A 159 14.42 16.54 15.25
N LYS A 160 15.21 15.78 14.47
CA LYS A 160 15.28 14.33 14.57
C LYS A 160 15.96 13.94 15.89
N ARG A 161 15.22 13.35 16.85
CA ARG A 161 15.84 12.67 18.01
C ARG A 161 16.66 11.49 17.50
N ARG A 162 17.97 11.69 17.33
CA ARG A 162 18.94 10.63 17.05
C ARG A 162 19.10 9.81 18.32
N ASN A 163 18.58 8.59 18.34
CA ASN A 163 19.07 7.59 19.29
C ASN A 163 20.29 6.96 18.61
N ASN A 164 21.48 7.36 19.04
CA ASN A 164 22.69 6.60 18.79
C ASN A 164 22.51 5.24 19.47
N ILE A 165 22.40 4.18 18.69
CA ILE A 165 22.65 2.82 19.19
C ILE A 165 24.03 2.48 18.63
N MET A 166 25.02 2.50 19.52
CA MET A 166 26.33 1.93 19.29
C MET A 166 26.17 0.46 18.89
N GLN A 167 26.84 0.06 17.82
CA GLN A 167 27.43 -1.27 17.62
C GLN A 167 28.74 -1.08 16.89
#